data_AF-A0A7D9ILT2-F1
#
_entry.id   AF-A0A7D9ILT2-F1
#
_cell.length_a   1.000
_cell.length_b   1.000
_cell.length_c   1.000
_cell.angle_alpha   90.00
_cell.angle_beta   90.00
_cell.angle_gamma   90.00
#
_symmetry.space_group_name_H-M   'P 1'
#
loop_
_entity.id
_entity.type
_entity.pdbx_description
1 polymer ?
#
loop_
_entity_poly.entity_id
_entity_poly.type
_entity_poly.pdbx_seq_one_letter_code
_entity_poly.pdbx_strand_id
1 'polypeptide(L)'
;MRIDYTLSEQLDTDNLPVKDPISLFEIWFTEAKNCERIEEPNAMTLATGTRSGIPSARIVLLKGFDKRGFMFYTNYQSRKGKELVSNNTRL
;
A
#
# COMPACT_ATOMS: atom_id res chain seq x y z
N MET A 1 -10.74 22.20 4.76
CA MET A 1 -10.36 22.64 3.41
C MET A 1 -10.46 21.41 2.51
N ARG A 2 -11.35 21.42 1.52
CA ARG A 2 -11.45 20.33 0.53
C ARG A 2 -10.45 20.66 -0.57
N ILE A 3 -9.52 19.75 -0.83
CA ILE A 3 -8.61 19.87 -1.96
C ILE A 3 -9.33 19.26 -3.15
N ASP A 4 -9.55 20.04 -4.19
CA ASP A 4 -10.04 19.53 -5.45
C ASP A 4 -8.86 18.94 -6.24
N TYR A 5 -8.97 17.66 -6.58
CA TYR A 5 -7.93 16.91 -7.28
C TYR A 5 -8.06 17.14 -8.80
N THR A 6 -7.55 18.27 -9.30
CA THR A 6 -7.64 18.66 -10.72
C THR A 6 -6.29 18.59 -11.46
N LEU A 7 -5.28 17.91 -10.89
CA LEU A 7 -3.87 18.10 -11.24
C LEU A 7 -3.30 17.16 -12.32
N SER A 8 -4.07 16.23 -12.91
CA SER A 8 -3.55 15.34 -13.95
C SER A 8 -4.56 14.98 -15.02
N GLU A 9 -4.06 14.47 -16.16
CA GLU A 9 -4.86 13.68 -17.10
C GLU A 9 -5.62 12.58 -16.32
N GLN A 10 -6.83 12.26 -16.76
CA GLN A 10 -7.66 11.26 -16.11
C GLN A 10 -6.93 9.90 -16.14
N LEU A 11 -6.87 9.25 -14.98
CA LEU A 11 -6.39 7.88 -14.88
C LEU A 11 -7.46 6.94 -15.47
N ASP A 12 -7.24 6.47 -16.70
CA ASP A 12 -8.14 5.56 -17.41
C ASP A 12 -7.50 4.16 -17.50
N THR A 13 -8.30 3.13 -17.23
CA THR A 13 -7.91 1.72 -17.40
C THR A 13 -7.53 1.37 -18.84
N ASP A 14 -8.11 2.06 -19.82
CA ASP A 14 -7.82 1.85 -21.24
C ASP A 14 -6.45 2.42 -21.62
N ASN A 15 -6.01 3.48 -20.94
CA ASN A 15 -4.77 4.21 -21.20
C ASN A 15 -3.70 4.04 -20.11
N LEU A 16 -3.58 2.84 -19.54
CA LEU A 16 -2.50 2.52 -18.60
C LEU A 16 -1.19 2.22 -19.34
N PRO A 17 -0.02 2.67 -18.82
CA PRO A 17 1.28 2.38 -19.44
C PRO A 17 1.60 0.87 -19.45
N VAL A 18 1.07 0.13 -18.47
CA VAL A 18 1.17 -1.33 -18.35
C VAL A 18 -0.11 -1.89 -17.73
N LYS A 19 -0.45 -3.15 -18.05
CA LYS A 19 -1.63 -3.83 -17.51
C LYS A 19 -1.35 -4.62 -16.23
N ASP A 20 -0.09 -4.98 -15.97
CA ASP A 20 0.28 -5.66 -14.72
C ASP A 20 0.26 -4.65 -13.54
N PRO A 21 -0.51 -4.93 -12.47
CA PRO A 21 -0.67 -3.96 -11.38
C PRO A 21 0.60 -3.75 -10.56
N ILE A 22 1.48 -4.74 -10.45
CA ILE A 22 2.75 -4.60 -9.72
C ILE A 22 3.73 -3.76 -10.55
N SER A 23 3.80 -3.97 -11.86
CA SER A 23 4.56 -3.10 -12.77
C SER A 23 4.02 -1.67 -12.79
N LEU A 24 2.69 -1.49 -12.74
CA LEU A 24 2.09 -0.15 -12.65
C LEU A 24 2.47 0.53 -11.33
N PHE A 25 2.43 -0.20 -10.22
CA PHE A 25 2.91 0.30 -8.93
C PHE A 25 4.39 0.69 -8.98
N GLU A 26 5.24 -0.09 -9.64
CA GLU A 26 6.67 0.21 -9.75
C GLU A 26 6.93 1.56 -10.44
N ILE A 27 6.17 1.87 -11.49
CA ILE A 27 6.22 3.16 -12.20
C ILE A 27 5.88 4.29 -11.23
N TRP A 28 4.70 4.23 -10.60
CA TRP A 28 4.24 5.28 -9.69
C TRP A 28 5.12 5.43 -8.44
N PHE A 29 5.60 4.32 -7.89
CA PHE A 29 6.49 4.33 -6.74
C PHE A 29 7.85 4.95 -7.10
N THR A 30 8.33 4.73 -8.32
CA THR A 30 9.57 5.36 -8.81
C THR A 30 9.38 6.86 -9.02
N GLU A 31 8.27 7.28 -9.62
CA GLU A 31 7.90 8.70 -9.73
C GLU A 31 7.80 9.36 -8.34
N ALA A 32 7.16 8.70 -7.38
CA ALA A 32 7.02 9.20 -6.03
C ALA A 32 8.36 9.36 -5.30
N LYS A 33 9.26 8.38 -5.43
CA LYS A 33 10.64 8.46 -4.88
C LYS A 33 11.45 9.61 -5.48
N ASN A 34 11.21 9.95 -6.74
CA ASN A 34 11.94 11.01 -7.44
C ASN A 34 11.29 12.39 -7.25
N CYS A 35 10.12 12.47 -6.60
CA CYS A 35 9.42 13.72 -6.34
C CYS A 35 9.85 14.31 -5.00
N GLU A 36 10.56 15.44 -5.03
CA GLU A 36 11.07 16.12 -3.82
C GLU A 36 9.97 16.55 -2.83
N ARG A 37 8.71 16.64 -3.28
CA ARG A 37 7.56 17.00 -2.44
C ARG A 37 7.03 15.83 -1.60
N ILE A 38 7.51 14.60 -1.84
CA ILE A 38 7.06 13.40 -1.13
C ILE A 38 8.20 12.94 -0.22
N GLU A 39 8.04 13.17 1.08
CA GLU A 39 9.09 12.87 2.06
C GLU A 39 9.27 11.37 2.30
N GLU A 40 8.17 10.63 2.48
CA GLU A 40 8.19 9.21 2.87
C GLU A 40 7.38 8.36 1.88
N PRO A 41 7.85 8.18 0.62
CA PRO A 41 7.10 7.49 -0.44
C PRO A 41 6.84 6.01 -0.11
N ASN A 42 7.65 5.41 0.77
CA ASN A 42 7.51 4.02 1.22
C ASN A 42 6.61 3.87 2.46
N ALA A 43 6.09 4.95 3.04
CA ALA A 43 5.15 4.87 4.15
C ALA A 43 3.77 4.42 3.63
N MET A 44 3.19 3.40 4.28
CA MET A 44 1.89 2.85 3.92
C MET A 44 1.00 2.72 5.16
N THR A 45 -0.31 2.91 5.00
CA THR A 45 -1.28 2.59 6.06
C THR A 45 -1.71 1.14 5.94
N LEU A 46 -1.37 0.31 6.92
CA LEU A 46 -1.78 -1.09 6.99
C LEU A 46 -3.00 -1.26 7.91
N ALA A 47 -4.13 -1.65 7.34
CA ALA A 47 -5.30 -2.08 8.10
C ALA A 47 -5.26 -3.59 8.37
N THR A 48 -5.51 -3.98 9.61
CA THR A 48 -5.75 -5.37 10.01
C THR A 48 -7.05 -5.43 10.81
N GLY A 49 -7.70 -6.57 10.88
CA GLY A 49 -8.96 -6.74 11.63
C GLY A 49 -8.85 -7.83 12.69
N THR A 50 -9.72 -7.79 13.70
CA THR A 50 -10.03 -8.96 14.53
C THR A 50 -10.85 -9.98 13.72
N ARG A 51 -11.04 -11.21 14.22
CA ARG A 51 -11.96 -12.19 13.61
C ARG A 51 -13.41 -11.73 13.53
N SER A 52 -13.81 -10.83 14.43
CA SER A 52 -15.13 -10.18 14.42
C SER A 52 -15.23 -9.00 13.45
N GLY A 53 -14.20 -8.77 12.62
CA GLY A 53 -14.21 -7.70 11.61
C GLY A 53 -13.95 -6.30 12.15
N ILE A 54 -13.42 -6.16 13.39
CA ILE A 54 -13.11 -4.85 13.96
C ILE A 54 -11.74 -4.38 13.45
N PRO A 55 -11.67 -3.31 12.64
CA PRO A 55 -10.42 -2.88 12.01
C PRO A 55 -9.52 -2.10 12.97
N SER A 56 -8.22 -2.11 12.68
CA SER A 56 -7.23 -1.22 13.23
C SER A 56 -6.20 -0.87 12.16
N ALA A 57 -5.78 0.41 12.09
CA ALA A 57 -4.88 0.92 11.07
C ALA A 57 -3.66 1.63 11.70
N ARG A 58 -2.52 1.62 11.01
CA ARG A 58 -1.28 2.28 11.41
C ARG A 58 -0.33 2.41 10.24
N ILE A 59 0.65 3.30 10.36
CA ILE A 59 1.75 3.41 9.42
C ILE A 59 2.73 2.23 9.58
N VAL A 60 3.14 1.67 8.45
CA VAL A 60 4.26 0.73 8.29
C VAL A 60 5.10 1.18 7.10
N LEU A 61 6.34 0.69 7.03
CA LEU A 61 7.22 0.99 5.89
C LEU A 61 7.25 -0.19 4.91
N LEU A 62 6.99 0.10 3.64
CA LEU A 62 7.27 -0.79 2.53
C LEU A 62 8.78 -1.06 2.47
N LYS A 63 9.15 -2.33 2.51
CA LYS A 63 10.55 -2.78 2.44
C LYS A 63 10.92 -3.40 1.09
N GLY A 64 9.92 -3.81 0.32
CA GLY A 64 10.09 -4.32 -1.04
C GLY A 64 8.76 -4.78 -1.60
N PHE A 65 8.74 -5.09 -2.88
CA PHE A 65 7.61 -5.70 -3.56
C PHE A 65 8.12 -6.56 -4.72
N ASP A 66 7.39 -7.61 -5.05
CA ASP A 66 7.65 -8.44 -6.22
C ASP A 66 6.33 -8.97 -6.78
N LYS A 67 6.38 -9.92 -7.71
CA LYS A 67 5.19 -10.52 -8.33
C LYS A 67 4.20 -11.14 -7.33
N ARG A 68 4.61 -11.40 -6.09
CA ARG A 68 3.78 -11.93 -4.99
C ARG A 68 3.11 -10.84 -4.16
N GLY A 69 3.47 -9.57 -4.36
CA GLY A 69 2.90 -8.42 -3.67
C GLY A 69 3.93 -7.65 -2.83
N PHE A 70 3.45 -7.04 -1.74
CA PHE A 70 4.19 -6.06 -0.95
C PHE A 70 4.77 -6.66 0.33
N MET A 71 5.95 -6.21 0.73
CA MET A 71 6.69 -6.70 1.89
C MET A 71 6.90 -5.58 2.92
N PHE A 72 6.64 -5.90 4.19
CA PHE A 72 6.93 -5.05 5.33
C PHE A 72 7.37 -5.92 6.52
N TYR A 73 8.04 -5.32 7.49
CA TYR A 73 8.43 -5.99 8.73
C TYR A 73 7.65 -5.47 9.93
N THR A 74 7.36 -6.35 10.88
CA THR A 74 6.70 -5.98 12.14
C THR A 74 7.02 -6.98 13.24
N ASN A 75 6.67 -6.64 14.48
CA ASN A 75 6.77 -7.57 15.61
C ASN A 75 5.56 -8.53 15.62
N TYR A 76 5.82 -9.84 15.61
CA TYR A 76 4.81 -10.90 15.68
C TYR A 76 3.91 -10.82 16.92
N GLN A 77 4.43 -10.32 18.04
CA GLN A 77 3.68 -10.17 19.30
C GLN A 77 2.76 -8.93 19.30
N SER A 78 2.93 -8.03 18.35
CA SER A 78 2.10 -6.83 18.25
C SER A 78 0.64 -7.18 17.89
N ARG A 79 -0.28 -6.25 18.17
CA ARG A 79 -1.70 -6.40 17.83
C ARG A 79 -1.92 -6.81 16.37
N LYS A 80 -1.29 -6.12 15.41
CA LYS A 80 -1.40 -6.43 13.98
C LYS A 80 -0.85 -7.81 13.62
N GLY A 81 0.23 -8.25 14.28
CA GLY A 81 0.83 -9.57 14.08
C GLY A 81 -0.13 -10.67 14.50
N LYS A 82 -0.74 -10.54 15.69
CA LYS A 82 -1.78 -11.44 16.19
C LYS A 82 -3.01 -11.46 15.28
N GLU A 83 -3.47 -10.28 14.84
CA GLU A 83 -4.61 -10.14 13.93
C GLU A 83 -4.35 -10.84 12.58
N LEU A 84 -3.19 -10.62 11.94
CA LEU A 84 -2.79 -11.28 10.70
C LEU A 84 -2.73 -12.80 10.82
N VAL A 85 -2.16 -13.33 11.91
CA VAL A 85 -2.11 -14.78 12.14
C VAL A 85 -3.52 -15.36 12.30
N SER A 86 -4.38 -14.66 13.05
CA SER A 86 -5.75 -15.13 13.32
C SER A 86 -6.67 -15.10 12.09
N ASN A 87 -6.38 -14.21 11.13
CA ASN A 87 -7.15 -13.95 9.91
C ASN A 87 -6.35 -14.30 8.64
N ASN A 88 -5.45 -15.27 8.74
CA ASN A 88 -4.70 -15.74 7.59
C ASN A 88 -5.62 -16.57 6.66
N THR A 89 -6.47 -15.87 5.92
CA THR A 89 -7.26 -16.46 4.85
C THR A 89 -6.32 -16.65 3.67
N ARG A 90 -5.79 -17.87 3.49
CA ARG A 90 -5.30 -18.26 2.17
C ARG A 90 -6.53 -18.27 1.26
N LEU A 91 -6.67 -17.24 0.43
CA LEU A 91 -7.48 -17.29 -0.79
C LEU A 91 -6.65 -18.01 -1.85
#